data_AF-A0A9P0IGJ6-F1
#
_entry.id   AF-A0A9P0IGJ6-F1
#
_cell.length_a   1.000
_cell.length_b   1.000
_cell.length_c   1.000
_cell.angle_alpha   90.00
_cell.angle_beta   90.00
_cell.angle_gamma   90.00
#
_symmetry.space_group_name_H-M   'P 1'
#
loop_
_entity.id
_entity.type
_entity.pdbx_description
1 polymer ?
#
loop_
_entity_poly.entity_id
_entity_poly.type
_entity_poly.pdbx_seq_one_letter_code
_entity_poly.pdbx_strand_id
1 'polypeptide(L)'
;MLTKSPKPAYKRYITWGLKTALLIEGVGLGLSYALWYKLNTERDFRLYMYRNHNWILEGYYGLGEAITENKIRDLDQAVWKNEGKI
;
A
#
# COMPACT_ATOMS: atom_id res chain seq x y z
N MET A 1 -1.78 0.94 56.02
CA MET A 1 -2.66 0.24 55.06
C MET A 1 -2.46 0.92 53.71
N LEU A 2 -1.94 0.23 52.69
CA LEU A 2 -1.65 0.84 51.38
C LEU A 2 -2.97 1.19 50.67
N THR A 3 -3.30 2.47 50.61
CA THR A 3 -4.48 2.99 49.90
C THR A 3 -4.23 2.94 48.39
N LYS A 4 -4.92 2.05 47.70
CA LYS A 4 -4.79 1.87 46.25
C LYS A 4 -5.62 2.94 45.54
N SER A 5 -4.98 3.96 44.98
CA SER A 5 -5.64 5.00 44.21
C SER A 5 -6.28 4.40 42.94
N PRO A 6 -7.53 4.77 42.59
CA PRO A 6 -8.16 4.27 41.37
C PRO A 6 -7.36 4.70 40.15
N LYS A 7 -7.05 3.74 39.26
CA LYS A 7 -6.37 4.05 38.00
C LYS A 7 -7.22 5.06 37.21
N PRO A 8 -6.62 6.14 36.69
CA PRO A 8 -7.42 7.18 36.06
C PRO A 8 -8.00 6.71 34.72
N ALA A 9 -9.28 7.02 34.49
CA ALA A 9 -10.06 6.53 33.35
C ALA A 9 -9.42 6.88 31.98
N TYR A 10 -8.73 8.03 31.87
CA TYR A 10 -8.06 8.45 30.64
C TYR A 10 -7.01 7.45 30.14
N LYS A 11 -6.31 6.72 31.03
CA LYS A 11 -5.31 5.71 30.64
C LYS A 11 -5.93 4.57 29.84
N ARG A 12 -7.20 4.24 30.08
CA ARG A 12 -7.92 3.22 29.31
C ARG A 12 -8.16 3.66 27.87
N TYR A 13 -8.57 4.91 27.66
CA TYR A 13 -8.80 5.44 26.31
C TYR A 13 -7.52 5.60 25.51
N ILE A 14 -6.43 6.07 26.14
CA ILE A 14 -5.11 6.16 25.49
C ILE A 14 -4.61 4.78 25.08
N THR A 15 -4.66 3.80 25.99
CA THR A 15 -4.19 2.44 25.67
C THR A 15 -5.04 1.76 24.60
N TRP A 16 -6.35 2.02 24.55
CA TRP A 16 -7.21 1.56 23.46
C TRP A 16 -6.87 2.25 22.14
N GLY A 17 -6.77 3.58 22.14
CA GLY A 17 -6.44 4.36 20.94
C GLY A 17 -5.10 3.93 20.34
N LEU A 18 -4.08 3.73 21.16
CA LEU A 18 -2.77 3.27 20.70
C LEU A 18 -2.83 1.86 20.08
N LYS A 19 -3.55 0.92 20.70
CA LYS A 19 -3.73 -0.43 20.15
C LYS A 19 -4.46 -0.41 18.81
N THR A 20 -5.53 0.39 18.71
CA THR A 20 -6.29 0.53 17.47
C THR A 20 -5.45 1.17 16.38
N ALA A 21 -4.67 2.21 16.70
CA ALA A 21 -3.76 2.85 15.74
C ALA A 21 -2.72 1.85 15.20
N LEU A 22 -2.06 1.09 16.08
CA LEU A 22 -1.10 0.07 15.66
C LEU A 22 -1.71 -1.02 14.79
N LEU A 23 -2.96 -1.42 15.08
CA LEU A 23 -3.66 -2.42 14.27
C LEU A 23 -4.02 -1.87 12.89
N ILE A 24 -4.50 -0.63 12.82
CA ILE A 24 -4.80 0.05 11.54
C ILE A 24 -3.53 0.21 10.71
N GLU A 25 -2.42 0.66 11.32
CA GLU A 25 -1.14 0.78 10.63
C GLU A 25 -0.62 -0.57 10.16
N GLY A 26 -0.70 -1.61 10.98
CA GLY A 26 -0.29 -2.96 10.60
C GLY A 26 -1.07 -3.49 9.39
N VAL A 27 -2.38 -3.29 9.37
CA VAL A 27 -3.23 -3.65 8.23
C VAL A 27 -2.88 -2.80 7.01
N GLY A 28 -2.71 -1.49 7.17
CA GLY A 28 -2.34 -0.58 6.09
C GLY A 28 -1.00 -0.93 5.44
N LEU A 29 0.03 -1.22 6.25
CA LEU A 29 1.33 -1.68 5.78
C LEU A 29 1.23 -3.02 5.07
N GLY A 30 0.46 -3.97 5.62
CA GLY A 30 0.24 -5.28 4.99
C GLY A 30 -0.42 -5.17 3.61
N LEU A 31 -1.48 -4.37 3.50
CA LEU A 31 -2.17 -4.12 2.23
C LEU A 31 -1.27 -3.38 1.22
N SER A 32 -0.53 -2.37 1.68
CA SER A 32 0.41 -1.63 0.83
C SER A 32 1.50 -2.55 0.27
N TYR A 33 2.07 -3.43 1.10
CA TYR A 33 3.08 -4.39 0.67
C TYR A 33 2.51 -5.43 -0.29
N ALA A 34 1.32 -5.97 0.01
CA ALA A 34 0.66 -6.94 -0.88
C ALA A 34 0.37 -6.33 -2.27
N LEU A 35 -0.08 -5.08 -2.30
CA LEU A 35 -0.31 -4.33 -3.54
C LEU A 35 1.00 -4.13 -4.32
N TRP A 36 2.06 -3.65 -3.65
CA TRP A 36 3.38 -3.50 -4.24
C TRP A 36 3.92 -4.82 -4.78
N TYR A 37 3.78 -5.92 -4.02
CA TYR A 37 4.22 -7.25 -4.42
C TYR A 37 3.50 -7.70 -5.70
N LYS A 38 2.18 -7.60 -5.74
CA LYS A 38 1.38 -7.93 -6.94
C LYS A 38 1.75 -7.08 -8.14
N LEU A 39 1.96 -5.78 -7.97
CA LEU A 39 2.41 -4.88 -9.04
C LEU A 39 3.78 -5.26 -9.60
N ASN A 40 4.71 -5.72 -8.77
CA ASN A 40 6.03 -6.15 -9.23
C ASN A 40 6.01 -7.54 -9.88
N THR A 41 5.16 -8.45 -9.42
CA THR A 41 5.15 -9.85 -9.90
C THR A 41 4.29 -10.06 -11.15
N GLU A 42 3.11 -9.42 -11.25
CA GLU A 42 2.11 -9.74 -12.26
C GLU A 42 1.82 -8.57 -13.20
N ARG A 43 2.16 -8.73 -14.48
CA ARG A 43 1.88 -7.72 -15.52
C ARG A 43 0.38 -7.58 -15.82
N ASP A 44 -0.39 -8.67 -15.79
CA ASP A 44 -1.84 -8.61 -16.01
C ASP A 44 -2.54 -7.87 -14.87
N PHE A 45 -2.03 -7.96 -13.64
CA PHE A 45 -2.50 -7.14 -12.54
C PHE A 45 -2.19 -5.66 -12.78
N ARG A 46 -1.00 -5.32 -13.29
CA ARG A 46 -0.69 -3.94 -13.71
C ARG A 46 -1.66 -3.46 -14.80
N LEU A 47 -2.02 -4.29 -15.77
CA LEU A 47 -3.01 -3.93 -16.78
C LEU A 47 -4.42 -3.71 -16.19
N TYR A 48 -4.83 -4.55 -15.23
CA TYR A 48 -6.07 -4.34 -14.48
C TYR A 48 -6.04 -2.99 -13.75
N MET A 49 -4.92 -2.65 -13.10
CA MET A 49 -4.74 -1.38 -12.41
C MET A 49 -4.72 -0.20 -13.40
N TYR A 50 -4.12 -0.35 -14.58
CA TYR A 50 -4.16 0.65 -15.64
C TYR A 50 -5.61 1.00 -16.03
N ARG A 51 -6.47 0.00 -16.16
CA ARG A 51 -7.87 0.18 -16.57
C ARG A 51 -8.78 0.72 -15.46
N ASN A 52 -8.55 0.33 -14.20
CA ASN A 52 -9.48 0.61 -13.11
C ASN A 52 -8.97 1.67 -12.11
N HIS A 53 -7.66 1.72 -11.88
CA HIS A 53 -7.02 2.50 -10.82
C HIS A 53 -5.71 3.11 -11.32
N ASN A 54 -5.74 3.79 -12.49
CA ASN A 54 -4.52 4.25 -13.15
C ASN A 54 -3.66 5.15 -12.26
N TRP A 55 -4.28 5.97 -11.39
CA TRP A 55 -3.56 6.82 -10.45
C TRP A 55 -2.62 6.05 -9.50
N ILE A 56 -2.99 4.83 -9.09
CA ILE A 56 -2.14 3.96 -8.26
C ILE A 56 -0.96 3.45 -9.08
N LEU A 57 -1.24 3.00 -10.30
CA LEU A 57 -0.23 2.45 -11.19
C LEU A 57 0.79 3.53 -11.61
N GLU A 58 0.33 4.75 -11.88
CA GLU A 58 1.20 5.90 -12.15
C GLU A 58 2.08 6.24 -10.95
N GLY A 59 1.54 6.19 -9.73
CA GLY A 59 2.34 6.34 -8.52
C GLY A 59 3.41 5.25 -8.39
N TYR A 60 3.06 4.00 -8.70
CA TYR A 60 4.02 2.89 -8.72
C TYR A 60 5.13 3.09 -9.76
N TYR A 61 4.79 3.47 -10.99
CA TYR A 61 5.78 3.76 -12.02
C TYR A 61 6.65 4.96 -11.64
N GLY A 62 6.06 6.06 -11.18
CA GLY A 62 6.80 7.26 -10.78
C GLY A 62 7.76 7.00 -9.63
N LEU A 63 7.36 6.21 -8.63
CA LEU A 63 8.26 5.78 -7.56
C LEU A 63 9.39 4.89 -8.10
N GLY A 64 9.08 3.96 -9.00
CA GLY A 64 10.07 3.11 -9.65
C GLY A 64 11.11 3.92 -10.43
N GLU A 65 10.66 4.89 -11.21
CA GLU A 65 11.48 5.82 -12.02
C GLU A 65 12.33 6.78 -11.18
N ALA A 66 11.83 7.19 -10.02
CA ALA A 66 12.54 8.08 -9.10
C ALA A 66 13.64 7.36 -8.30
N ILE A 67 13.40 6.09 -7.94
CA ILE A 67 14.34 5.29 -7.15
C ILE A 67 15.38 4.60 -8.06
N THR A 68 14.97 4.19 -9.25
CA THR A 68 15.78 3.43 -10.21
C THR A 68 15.45 3.90 -11.62
N GLU A 69 16.39 3.85 -12.57
CA GLU A 69 16.10 4.09 -14.01
C GLU A 69 15.30 2.95 -14.67
N ASN A 70 14.19 2.56 -14.04
CA ASN A 70 13.43 1.37 -14.39
C ASN A 70 12.38 1.69 -15.46
N LYS A 71 12.57 1.17 -16.69
CA LYS A 71 11.69 1.43 -17.85
C LYS A 71 10.46 0.50 -17.92
N ILE A 72 9.92 0.09 -16.76
CA ILE A 72 8.82 -0.88 -16.68
C ILE A 72 7.56 -0.33 -17.36
N ARG A 73 7.28 0.96 -17.20
CA ARG A 73 6.15 1.65 -17.84
C ARG A 73 6.17 1.47 -19.36
N ASP A 74 7.31 1.79 -19.99
CA ASP A 74 7.46 1.73 -21.44
C ASP A 74 7.33 0.29 -21.95
N LEU A 75 7.92 -0.67 -21.23
CA LEU A 75 7.83 -2.10 -21.55
C LEU A 75 6.38 -2.60 -21.49
N ASP A 76 5.65 -2.25 -20.43
CA ASP A 76 4.26 -2.63 -20.29
C ASP A 76 3.38 -2.03 -21.39
N GLN A 77 3.55 -0.74 -21.69
CA GLN A 77 2.80 -0.08 -22.77
C GLN A 77 3.09 -0.70 -24.13
N ALA A 78 4.35 -1.00 -24.43
CA ALA A 78 4.72 -1.64 -25.70
C ALA A 78 4.09 -3.03 -25.82
N VAL A 79 4.14 -3.82 -24.75
CA VAL A 79 3.52 -5.15 -24.73
C VAL A 79 2.01 -5.05 -24.89
N TRP A 80 1.34 -4.19 -24.12
CA TRP A 80 -0.11 -4.09 -24.16
C TRP A 80 -0.63 -3.59 -25.52
N LYS A 81 0.10 -2.68 -26.18
CA LYS A 81 -0.19 -2.25 -27.56
C LYS A 81 -0.01 -3.40 -28.55
N ASN A 82 1.09 -4.15 -28.43
CA ASN A 82 1.34 -5.30 -29.30
C ASN A 82 0.32 -6.42 -29.12
N GLU A 83 -0.18 -6.61 -27.90
CA GLU A 83 -1.23 -7.58 -27.58
C GLU A 83 -2.64 -7.05 -27.90
N GLY A 84 -2.79 -5.80 -28.37
CA GLY A 84 -4.09 -5.17 -28.65
C GLY A 84 -4.96 -4.96 -27.42
N LYS A 85 -4.35 -4.90 -26.23
CA LYS A 85 -5.04 -4.72 -24.94
C LYS A 85 -5.24 -3.24 -24.59
N ILE A 86 -4.50 -2.34 -25.21
CA ILE A 86 -4.66 -0.87 -25.17
C ILE A 86 -4.45 -0.27 -26.56
#